data_AF-A0A9Q0INS2-F1
#
_entry.id   AF-A0A9Q0INS2-F1
#
_cell.length_a   1.000
_cell.length_b   1.000
_cell.length_c   1.000
_cell.angle_alpha   90.00
_cell.angle_beta   90.00
_cell.angle_gamma   90.00
#
_symmetry.space_group_name_H-M   'P 1'
#
loop_
_entity.id
_entity.type
_entity.pdbx_description
1 polymer ?
#
loop_
_entity_poly.entity_id
_entity_poly.type
_entity_poly.pdbx_seq_one_letter_code
_entity_poly.pdbx_strand_id
1 'polypeptide(L)'
;MMLASTSTSSTSSFSSSSSSSSSSSSSSSRIHTLLCLLCLLSRLGLGRYIEDNDATDGLYSLLSLDQKRDAEDFVFRRPLRCLDMLATEGQFTFMAAQPQLACAAFLIGEPSEVISLELSDVTVDCSAGDFIKIFDGWVLKGEKFPSSQDHPLPMRQRYTDYCSSGAPGGASRSSQNVAMVFFRIHGPDSGFTLTVRKLHNPFPCNIMSQSPEGSFTMVMPHQHRNCSFSIIYPVELQLTELSLGQRQAWRGCTGSGDFVELLGGNGVDTSKMFPMADVCFSPRGLTQMRMGCDNSVVRLVSSGKYISRVSFRYRLLGRSELPQAQENSLDDFCTVE
;
A
#
# COMPACT_ATOMS: atom_id res chain seq x y z
N MET A 1 -27.06 -41.01 27.29
CA MET A 1 -27.03 -42.37 26.72
C MET A 1 -25.61 -42.64 26.26
N MET A 2 -24.85 -43.40 27.06
CA MET A 2 -23.56 -43.97 26.65
C MET A 2 -23.79 -45.07 25.59
N LEU A 3 -22.76 -45.34 24.79
CA LEU A 3 -22.29 -46.61 24.17
C LEU A 3 -21.39 -46.18 23.00
N ALA A 4 -20.05 -46.30 22.96
CA ALA A 4 -19.10 -47.40 23.20
C ALA A 4 -19.14 -48.52 22.15
N SER A 5 -18.09 -48.60 21.33
CA SER A 5 -17.50 -49.82 20.71
C SER A 5 -16.27 -49.41 19.85
N THR A 6 -14.99 -49.65 20.23
CA THR A 6 -14.15 -50.88 20.10
C THR A 6 -14.00 -51.35 18.63
N SER A 7 -12.83 -51.69 18.05
CA SER A 7 -11.59 -52.30 18.57
C SER A 7 -10.47 -52.48 17.49
N THR A 8 -9.20 -52.56 17.95
CA THR A 8 -8.08 -53.51 17.58
C THR A 8 -7.39 -53.44 16.19
N SER A 9 -6.09 -53.09 16.06
CA SER A 9 -4.78 -53.84 16.25
C SER A 9 -4.16 -54.23 14.88
N SER A 10 -2.84 -54.23 14.56
CA SER A 10 -1.65 -54.76 15.26
C SER A 10 -0.33 -54.40 14.51
N THR A 11 0.75 -54.10 15.27
CA THR A 11 2.21 -54.51 15.23
C THR A 11 2.87 -55.04 13.93
N SER A 12 4.16 -54.83 13.56
CA SER A 12 5.49 -54.95 14.25
C SER A 12 6.63 -54.48 13.28
N SER A 13 7.63 -53.62 13.57
CA SER A 13 8.94 -53.74 14.29
C SER A 13 10.00 -54.75 13.76
N PHE A 14 11.24 -54.27 13.46
CA PHE A 14 12.63 -54.80 13.69
C PHE A 14 13.63 -54.18 12.64
N SER A 15 14.63 -53.33 12.96
CA SER A 15 16.04 -53.55 13.45
C SER A 15 16.87 -54.53 12.57
N SER A 16 18.15 -54.37 12.18
CA SER A 16 19.27 -53.42 12.41
C SER A 16 20.52 -53.86 11.59
N SER A 17 21.38 -52.90 11.20
CA SER A 17 22.88 -52.88 11.18
C SER A 17 23.79 -53.82 10.32
N SER A 18 24.58 -53.17 9.44
CA SER A 18 26.08 -53.17 9.24
C SER A 18 26.93 -54.33 8.64
N SER A 19 27.58 -53.97 7.49
CA SER A 19 29.02 -54.03 7.09
C SER A 19 29.78 -55.30 6.64
N SER A 20 30.47 -55.13 5.47
CA SER A 20 31.76 -55.69 4.96
C SER A 20 31.85 -57.21 4.66
N SER A 21 32.54 -57.75 3.63
CA SER A 21 33.50 -57.28 2.60
C SER A 21 33.84 -58.45 1.63
N SER A 22 34.47 -58.13 0.47
CA SER A 22 35.27 -58.99 -0.46
C SER A 22 34.51 -60.04 -1.30
N SER A 23 34.79 -60.34 -2.57
CA SER A 23 35.89 -60.06 -3.52
C SER A 23 35.53 -60.60 -4.93
N SER A 24 36.34 -60.25 -5.94
CA SER A 24 36.45 -60.74 -7.35
C SER A 24 35.65 -59.94 -8.40
N SER A 25 36.24 -59.01 -9.16
CA SER A 25 37.31 -59.04 -10.18
C SER A 25 36.82 -59.41 -11.57
N SER A 26 36.74 -58.40 -12.48
CA SER A 26 37.26 -58.45 -13.87
C SER A 26 36.60 -57.46 -14.87
N SER A 27 36.28 -56.22 -14.49
CA SER A 27 35.75 -55.23 -15.47
C SER A 27 36.20 -53.77 -15.27
N SER A 28 37.00 -53.46 -14.24
CA SER A 28 37.38 -52.08 -13.91
C SER A 28 38.66 -51.55 -14.61
N SER A 29 39.40 -52.39 -15.35
CA SER A 29 40.74 -52.04 -15.87
C SER A 29 40.76 -51.35 -17.24
N ARG A 30 39.64 -51.29 -17.96
CA ARG A 30 39.57 -50.70 -19.32
C ARG A 30 39.06 -49.26 -19.37
N ILE A 31 38.38 -48.80 -18.31
CA ILE A 31 37.78 -47.45 -18.24
C ILE A 31 38.78 -46.43 -17.67
N HIS A 32 39.63 -46.83 -16.73
CA HIS A 32 40.66 -45.95 -16.16
C HIS A 32 41.79 -45.63 -17.15
N THR A 33 42.10 -46.54 -18.08
CA THR A 33 43.12 -46.34 -19.12
C THR A 33 42.67 -45.36 -20.21
N LEU A 34 41.37 -45.30 -20.54
CA LEU A 34 40.84 -44.30 -21.48
C LEU A 34 40.80 -42.88 -20.88
N LEU A 35 40.46 -42.74 -19.60
CA LEU A 35 40.42 -41.45 -18.92
C LEU A 35 41.81 -40.84 -18.72
N CYS A 36 42.85 -41.63 -18.45
CA CYS A 36 44.22 -41.12 -18.38
C CYS A 36 44.75 -40.62 -19.74
N LEU A 37 44.36 -41.26 -20.86
CA LEU A 37 44.80 -40.86 -22.20
C LEU A 37 44.15 -39.54 -22.68
N LEU A 38 42.89 -39.29 -22.31
CA LEU A 38 42.20 -38.03 -22.60
C LEU A 38 42.75 -36.85 -21.77
N CYS A 39 43.17 -37.10 -20.53
CA CYS A 39 43.81 -36.06 -19.71
C CYS A 39 45.23 -35.70 -20.21
N LEU A 40 45.98 -36.66 -20.77
CA LEU A 40 47.32 -36.42 -21.32
C LEU A 40 47.31 -35.69 -22.67
N LEU A 41 46.24 -35.82 -23.47
CA LEU A 41 46.04 -35.07 -24.72
C LEU A 41 45.66 -33.60 -24.50
N SER A 42 45.20 -33.23 -23.30
CA SER A 42 44.84 -31.84 -22.97
C SER A 42 46.01 -30.96 -22.51
N ARG A 43 47.23 -31.53 -22.35
CA ARG A 43 48.38 -30.87 -21.71
C ARG A 43 49.64 -30.73 -22.59
N LEU A 44 49.57 -31.02 -23.89
CA LEU A 44 50.60 -30.68 -24.90
C LEU A 44 49.87 -30.35 -26.22
N GLY A 45 49.95 -29.17 -26.85
CA GLY A 45 50.66 -27.94 -26.58
C GLY A 45 50.35 -26.93 -27.68
N LEU A 46 50.38 -25.65 -27.28
CA LEU A 46 50.92 -24.50 -28.01
C LEU A 46 50.29 -23.98 -29.31
N GLY A 47 49.61 -22.83 -29.16
CA GLY A 47 50.12 -21.56 -29.70
C GLY A 47 50.05 -21.36 -31.21
N ARG A 48 48.94 -20.79 -31.69
CA ARG A 48 48.95 -19.93 -32.88
C ARG A 48 48.25 -18.62 -32.58
N TYR A 49 49.07 -17.58 -32.70
CA TYR A 49 48.77 -16.16 -32.72
C TYR A 49 47.77 -15.85 -33.85
N ILE A 50 46.63 -15.24 -33.53
CA ILE A 50 45.77 -14.55 -34.49
C ILE A 50 45.39 -13.22 -33.86
N GLU A 51 45.59 -12.16 -34.64
CA GLU A 51 45.49 -10.75 -34.30
C GLU A 51 44.09 -10.32 -33.84
N ASP A 52 44.14 -9.26 -33.04
CA ASP A 52 43.08 -8.39 -32.53
C ASP A 52 42.19 -7.84 -33.67
N ASN A 53 40.86 -8.05 -33.58
CA ASN A 53 39.86 -7.05 -34.00
C ASN A 53 38.45 -7.38 -33.46
N ASP A 54 37.77 -6.34 -32.95
CA ASP A 54 36.33 -6.19 -32.72
C ASP A 54 35.66 -6.91 -31.52
N ALA A 55 36.12 -6.62 -30.31
CA ALA A 55 35.36 -6.85 -29.06
C ALA A 55 34.39 -5.69 -28.73
N THR A 56 33.55 -5.27 -29.68
CA THR A 56 32.55 -4.20 -29.45
C THR A 56 31.14 -4.48 -29.96
N ASP A 57 30.86 -5.56 -30.70
CA ASP A 57 29.50 -5.80 -31.24
C ASP A 57 28.68 -6.89 -30.52
N GLY A 58 29.34 -7.78 -29.77
CA GLY A 58 28.65 -8.89 -29.07
C GLY A 58 27.97 -8.47 -27.75
N LEU A 59 28.57 -7.53 -27.02
CA LEU A 59 28.05 -7.08 -25.73
C LEU A 59 26.83 -6.14 -25.91
N TYR A 60 26.84 -5.31 -26.95
CA TYR A 60 25.69 -4.45 -27.27
C TYR A 60 24.50 -5.25 -27.83
N SER A 61 24.72 -6.38 -28.51
CA SER A 61 23.62 -7.24 -28.95
C SER A 61 22.95 -7.98 -27.78
N LEU A 62 23.71 -8.40 -26.76
CA LEU A 62 23.15 -9.02 -25.56
C LEU A 62 22.47 -7.99 -24.65
N LEU A 63 23.06 -6.80 -24.48
CA LEU A 63 22.40 -5.68 -23.81
C LEU A 63 21.16 -5.23 -24.58
N SER A 64 21.15 -5.27 -25.92
CA SER A 64 19.98 -4.96 -26.74
C SER A 64 18.91 -6.05 -26.65
N LEU A 65 19.26 -7.32 -26.48
CA LEU A 65 18.29 -8.41 -26.30
C LEU A 65 17.67 -8.45 -24.89
N ASP A 66 18.44 -8.13 -23.85
CA ASP A 66 17.90 -7.91 -22.50
C ASP A 66 17.11 -6.60 -22.43
N GLN A 67 17.57 -5.53 -23.09
CA GLN A 67 16.85 -4.25 -23.17
C GLN A 67 15.62 -4.29 -24.09
N LYS A 68 15.55 -5.24 -25.04
CA LYS A 68 14.38 -5.47 -25.90
C LYS A 68 13.36 -6.44 -25.29
N ARG A 69 13.69 -7.13 -24.19
CA ARG A 69 12.71 -7.84 -23.35
C ARG A 69 12.09 -6.96 -22.26
N ASP A 70 12.59 -5.73 -22.09
CA ASP A 70 12.04 -4.70 -21.19
C ASP A 70 11.18 -3.64 -21.91
N ALA A 71 10.77 -3.90 -23.16
CA ALA A 71 10.05 -2.93 -24.02
C ALA A 71 8.68 -3.42 -24.53
N GLU A 72 8.04 -4.34 -23.81
CA GLU A 72 6.57 -4.34 -23.73
C GLU A 72 6.22 -4.06 -22.27
N ASP A 73 5.95 -2.80 -21.99
CA ASP A 73 5.41 -2.31 -20.73
C ASP A 73 4.12 -3.10 -20.45
N PHE A 74 4.20 -4.16 -19.62
CA PHE A 74 3.06 -5.01 -19.28
C PHE A 74 2.12 -4.20 -18.37
N VAL A 75 1.38 -3.28 -18.97
CA VAL A 75 0.32 -2.54 -18.28
C VAL A 75 -0.74 -3.56 -17.89
N PHE A 76 -0.95 -3.75 -16.59
CA PHE A 76 -1.97 -4.62 -16.07
C PHE A 76 -3.35 -4.18 -16.57
N ARG A 77 -4.15 -5.10 -17.11
CA ARG A 77 -5.49 -4.80 -17.64
C ARG A 77 -6.52 -5.76 -17.07
N ARG A 78 -7.67 -5.24 -16.62
CA ARG A 78 -8.83 -6.05 -16.23
C ARG A 78 -10.13 -5.25 -16.35
N PRO A 79 -11.30 -5.89 -16.45
CA PRO A 79 -12.57 -5.16 -16.36
C PRO A 79 -12.72 -4.50 -14.98
N LEU A 80 -13.30 -3.30 -14.97
CA LEU A 80 -13.70 -2.56 -13.77
C LEU A 80 -15.10 -3.03 -13.33
N ARG A 81 -15.28 -3.31 -12.04
CA ARG A 81 -16.58 -3.71 -11.47
C ARG A 81 -17.36 -2.49 -10.96
N CYS A 82 -18.68 -2.61 -10.88
CA CYS A 82 -19.48 -1.66 -10.13
C CYS A 82 -19.22 -1.91 -8.63
N LEU A 83 -18.63 -0.95 -7.93
CA LEU A 83 -18.03 -1.12 -6.58
C LEU A 83 -16.77 -1.97 -6.63
N ASP A 84 -15.64 -1.30 -6.87
CA ASP A 84 -14.33 -1.94 -7.00
C ASP A 84 -13.27 -1.25 -6.15
N MET A 85 -12.29 -2.00 -5.65
CA MET A 85 -11.16 -1.47 -4.89
C MET A 85 -9.86 -1.74 -5.67
N LEU A 86 -9.15 -0.68 -6.01
CA LEU A 86 -7.97 -0.69 -6.88
C LEU A 86 -6.74 -0.29 -6.06
N ALA A 87 -5.91 -1.27 -5.73
CA ALA A 87 -4.61 -1.06 -5.10
C ALA A 87 -3.44 -1.14 -6.09
N THR A 88 -3.68 -1.65 -7.31
CA THR A 88 -2.66 -1.84 -8.35
C THR A 88 -2.84 -0.80 -9.44
N GLU A 89 -1.74 -0.36 -10.04
CA GLU A 89 -1.77 0.43 -11.27
C GLU A 89 -2.15 -0.43 -12.49
N GLY A 90 -2.63 0.22 -13.56
CA GLY A 90 -3.09 -0.48 -14.75
C GLY A 90 -4.24 0.24 -15.47
N GLN A 91 -4.85 -0.46 -16.43
CA GLN A 91 -6.02 -0.02 -17.17
C GLN A 91 -7.24 -0.86 -16.82
N PHE A 92 -8.33 -0.18 -16.49
CA PHE A 92 -9.56 -0.80 -16.02
C PHE A 92 -10.74 -0.35 -16.88
N THR A 93 -11.34 -1.27 -17.63
CA THR A 93 -12.44 -0.94 -18.55
C THR A 93 -13.78 -1.30 -17.94
N PHE A 94 -14.69 -0.33 -17.88
CA PHE A 94 -16.07 -0.53 -17.48
C PHE A 94 -16.97 -0.53 -18.72
N MET A 95 -17.87 -1.50 -18.83
CA MET A 95 -18.98 -1.47 -19.79
C MET A 95 -20.28 -1.86 -19.09
N ALA A 96 -21.33 -1.08 -19.32
CA ALA A 96 -22.65 -1.31 -18.74
C ALA A 96 -23.42 -2.38 -19.53
N ALA A 97 -23.71 -3.53 -18.90
CA ALA A 97 -24.64 -4.51 -19.48
C ALA A 97 -26.11 -4.11 -19.31
N GLN A 98 -26.39 -3.29 -18.30
CA GLN A 98 -27.70 -2.75 -17.94
C GLN A 98 -27.51 -1.38 -17.29
N PRO A 99 -28.57 -0.56 -17.12
CA PRO A 99 -28.45 0.73 -16.44
C PRO A 99 -27.88 0.58 -15.02
N GLN A 100 -26.79 1.29 -14.74
CA GLN A 100 -26.10 1.30 -13.45
C GLN A 100 -26.21 2.70 -12.83
N LEU A 101 -27.01 2.81 -11.77
CA LEU A 101 -27.42 4.10 -11.21
C LEU A 101 -26.42 4.68 -10.19
N ALA A 102 -25.61 3.83 -9.55
CA ALA A 102 -24.67 4.24 -8.51
C ALA A 102 -23.49 3.26 -8.41
N CYS A 103 -22.43 3.53 -9.15
CA CYS A 103 -21.17 2.79 -9.04
C CYS A 103 -20.06 3.67 -8.51
N ALA A 104 -19.08 3.02 -7.87
CA ALA A 104 -17.86 3.68 -7.42
C ALA A 104 -16.64 2.77 -7.57
N ALA A 105 -15.48 3.38 -7.83
CA ALA A 105 -14.18 2.74 -7.71
C ALA A 105 -13.37 3.48 -6.65
N PHE A 106 -12.82 2.71 -5.72
CA PHE A 106 -12.01 3.18 -4.60
C PHE A 106 -10.56 2.88 -4.90
N LEU A 107 -9.70 3.88 -4.95
CA LEU A 107 -8.29 3.70 -5.28
C LEU A 107 -7.42 4.03 -4.08
N ILE A 108 -6.42 3.19 -3.85
CA ILE A 108 -5.43 3.36 -2.78
C ILE A 108 -4.02 3.06 -3.30
N GLY A 109 -3.09 3.94 -2.99
CA GLY A 109 -1.66 3.80 -3.21
C GLY A 109 -0.91 3.60 -1.91
N GLU A 110 0.39 3.32 -2.03
CA GLU A 110 1.28 3.27 -0.87
C GLU A 110 1.37 4.64 -0.19
N PRO A 111 1.75 4.71 1.10
CA PRO A 111 1.87 5.97 1.83
C PRO A 111 2.73 7.06 1.16
N SER A 112 3.73 6.65 0.37
CA SER A 112 4.64 7.54 -0.37
C SER A 112 4.22 7.75 -1.84
N GLU A 113 2.96 7.49 -2.18
CA GLU A 113 2.43 7.62 -3.53
C GLU A 113 1.25 8.60 -3.58
N VAL A 114 1.00 9.15 -4.77
CA VAL A 114 -0.26 9.80 -5.12
C VAL A 114 -0.80 9.23 -6.41
N ILE A 115 -2.11 9.30 -6.58
CA ILE A 115 -2.80 8.62 -7.69
C ILE A 115 -3.06 9.61 -8.82
N SER A 116 -2.70 9.22 -10.05
CA SER A 116 -3.07 9.91 -11.29
C SER A 116 -4.06 9.05 -12.07
N LEU A 117 -5.15 9.67 -12.51
CA LEU A 117 -6.28 9.03 -13.17
C LEU A 117 -6.50 9.66 -14.54
N GLU A 118 -6.60 8.83 -15.56
CA GLU A 118 -6.89 9.28 -16.93
C GLU A 118 -8.07 8.47 -17.48
N LEU A 119 -9.00 9.17 -18.12
CA LEU A 119 -10.18 8.57 -18.75
C LEU A 119 -9.98 8.52 -20.26
N SER A 120 -10.11 7.34 -20.85
CA SER A 120 -10.11 7.12 -22.30
C SER A 120 -11.34 6.32 -22.73
N ASP A 121 -11.57 6.25 -24.04
CA ASP A 121 -12.63 5.42 -24.66
C ASP A 121 -14.02 5.63 -24.03
N VAL A 122 -14.34 6.90 -23.74
CA VAL A 122 -15.56 7.27 -23.02
C VAL A 122 -16.74 7.34 -23.99
N THR A 123 -17.79 6.56 -23.72
CA THR A 123 -19.01 6.47 -24.56
C THR A 123 -20.30 6.79 -23.77
N VAL A 124 -20.18 7.56 -22.69
CA VAL A 124 -21.30 7.93 -21.80
C VAL A 124 -22.13 9.09 -22.35
N ASP A 125 -23.45 9.08 -22.11
CA ASP A 125 -24.35 10.15 -22.56
C ASP A 125 -24.61 11.18 -21.45
N CYS A 126 -23.78 12.22 -21.42
CA CYS A 126 -23.91 13.32 -20.48
C CYS A 126 -25.26 14.06 -20.59
N SER A 127 -25.90 14.06 -21.76
CA SER A 127 -27.18 14.75 -21.98
C SER A 127 -28.37 13.97 -21.42
N ALA A 128 -28.29 12.63 -21.42
CA ALA A 128 -29.24 11.74 -20.73
C ALA A 128 -29.03 11.70 -19.20
N GLY A 129 -28.02 12.40 -18.69
CA GLY A 129 -27.71 12.47 -17.27
C GLY A 129 -26.69 11.43 -16.79
N ASP A 130 -25.97 10.75 -17.68
CA ASP A 130 -24.79 10.00 -17.25
C ASP A 130 -23.72 10.96 -16.70
N PHE A 131 -22.88 10.45 -15.81
CA PHE A 131 -21.72 11.21 -15.33
C PHE A 131 -20.59 10.30 -14.89
N ILE A 132 -19.38 10.84 -14.97
CA ILE A 132 -18.17 10.29 -14.36
C ILE A 132 -17.54 11.42 -13.56
N LYS A 133 -17.40 11.21 -12.25
CA LYS A 133 -16.87 12.19 -11.31
C LYS A 133 -15.70 11.60 -10.54
N ILE A 134 -14.55 12.25 -10.64
CA ILE A 134 -13.36 11.91 -9.88
C ILE A 134 -13.33 12.80 -8.65
N PHE A 135 -13.08 12.22 -7.48
CA PHE A 135 -12.93 12.89 -6.20
C PHE A 135 -11.49 12.77 -5.71
N ASP A 136 -10.87 13.91 -5.46
CA ASP A 136 -9.59 14.03 -4.77
C ASP A 136 -9.80 13.80 -3.27
N GLY A 137 -9.59 12.55 -2.85
CA GLY A 137 -9.90 12.05 -1.52
C GLY A 137 -10.78 10.79 -1.56
N TRP A 138 -11.33 10.45 -0.40
CA TRP A 138 -12.18 9.26 -0.23
C TRP A 138 -13.41 9.59 0.61
N VAL A 139 -14.57 9.04 0.25
CA VAL A 139 -15.76 9.06 1.09
C VAL A 139 -15.96 7.71 1.78
N LEU A 140 -15.96 7.71 3.12
CA LEU A 140 -16.23 6.52 3.94
C LEU A 140 -17.30 6.84 4.98
N LYS A 141 -18.35 6.00 5.06
CA LYS A 141 -19.51 6.19 5.97
C LYS A 141 -20.13 7.61 5.90
N GLY A 142 -20.14 8.23 4.72
CA GLY A 142 -20.68 9.59 4.51
C GLY A 142 -19.72 10.73 4.90
N GLU A 143 -18.58 10.41 5.48
CA GLU A 143 -17.52 11.36 5.81
C GLU A 143 -16.49 11.44 4.70
N LYS A 144 -15.78 12.57 4.64
CA LYS A 144 -14.81 12.84 3.58
C LYS A 144 -13.40 12.91 4.15
N PHE A 145 -12.52 12.12 3.57
CA PHE A 145 -11.09 12.16 3.84
C PHE A 145 -10.36 12.84 2.68
N PRO A 146 -9.45 13.79 2.96
CA PRO A 146 -9.21 14.43 4.24
C PRO A 146 -10.31 15.44 4.57
N SER A 147 -10.35 15.92 5.82
CA SER A 147 -11.32 16.93 6.24
C SER A 147 -11.20 18.23 5.45
N SER A 148 -12.20 19.11 5.56
CA SER A 148 -12.14 20.43 4.91
C SER A 148 -11.04 21.33 5.48
N GLN A 149 -10.57 21.06 6.71
CA GLN A 149 -9.53 21.83 7.38
C GLN A 149 -8.11 21.40 6.99
N ASP A 150 -7.92 20.11 6.68
CA ASP A 150 -6.58 19.54 6.47
C ASP A 150 -6.18 19.46 4.99
N HIS A 151 -7.14 19.54 4.07
CA HIS A 151 -6.87 19.43 2.64
C HIS A 151 -6.76 20.80 1.97
N PRO A 152 -5.77 20.99 1.06
CA PRO A 152 -5.43 22.31 0.50
C PRO A 152 -6.52 22.93 -0.36
N LEU A 153 -7.27 22.10 -1.11
CA LEU A 153 -8.39 22.57 -1.95
C LEU A 153 -9.72 22.58 -1.19
N PRO A 154 -10.60 23.56 -1.45
CA PRO A 154 -11.99 23.55 -0.96
C PRO A 154 -12.80 22.44 -1.63
N MET A 155 -13.86 21.98 -0.97
CA MET A 155 -14.65 20.82 -1.40
C MET A 155 -15.11 20.83 -2.86
N ARG A 156 -15.54 21.98 -3.39
CA ARG A 156 -16.01 22.08 -4.79
C ARG A 156 -14.91 21.82 -5.82
N GLN A 157 -13.66 22.13 -5.48
CA GLN A 157 -12.50 21.96 -6.36
C GLN A 157 -11.91 20.55 -6.27
N ARG A 158 -12.39 19.71 -5.33
CA ARG A 158 -11.96 18.31 -5.20
C ARG A 158 -12.72 17.37 -6.14
N TYR A 159 -13.76 17.85 -6.81
CA TYR A 159 -14.52 17.07 -7.77
C TYR A 159 -14.20 17.51 -9.18
N THR A 160 -13.74 16.57 -10.00
CA THR A 160 -13.63 16.73 -11.44
C THR A 160 -14.76 15.97 -12.09
N ASP A 161 -15.67 16.68 -12.74
CA ASP A 161 -16.81 16.10 -13.45
C ASP A 161 -16.54 16.11 -14.96
N TYR A 162 -16.41 14.93 -15.55
CA TYR A 162 -16.15 14.76 -16.98
C TYR A 162 -17.20 15.47 -17.84
N CYS A 163 -18.48 15.41 -17.46
CA CYS A 163 -19.57 15.98 -18.25
C CYS A 163 -19.70 17.50 -18.12
N SER A 164 -19.18 18.08 -17.04
CA SER A 164 -19.22 19.54 -16.79
C SER A 164 -17.92 20.23 -17.18
N SER A 165 -16.80 19.53 -17.19
CA SER A 165 -15.52 20.06 -17.66
C SER A 165 -15.46 20.00 -19.18
N GLY A 166 -15.27 21.13 -19.86
CA GLY A 166 -14.88 21.15 -21.27
C GLY A 166 -13.47 20.59 -21.54
N ALA A 167 -12.91 19.83 -20.59
CA ALA A 167 -11.58 19.25 -20.64
C ALA A 167 -11.67 17.82 -21.17
N PRO A 168 -11.21 17.56 -22.41
CA PRO A 168 -11.16 16.21 -22.96
C PRO A 168 -10.05 15.43 -22.23
N GLY A 169 -10.41 14.35 -21.52
CA GLY A 169 -9.48 13.28 -21.12
C GLY A 169 -8.25 13.68 -20.30
N GLY A 170 -8.22 14.89 -19.71
CA GLY A 170 -7.06 15.35 -18.94
C GLY A 170 -6.83 14.50 -17.69
N ALA A 171 -5.58 14.12 -17.44
CA ALA A 171 -5.22 13.37 -16.25
C ALA A 171 -5.57 14.17 -14.97
N SER A 172 -6.39 13.57 -14.10
CA SER A 172 -6.73 14.10 -12.78
C SER A 172 -5.78 13.49 -11.75
N ARG A 173 -5.09 14.33 -10.98
CA ARG A 173 -4.15 13.89 -9.95
C ARG A 173 -4.75 14.14 -8.57
N SER A 174 -4.73 13.11 -7.72
CA SER A 174 -5.06 13.28 -6.31
C SER A 174 -3.91 13.90 -5.54
N SER A 175 -4.27 14.70 -4.55
CA SER A 175 -3.38 15.29 -3.55
C SER A 175 -2.99 14.30 -2.45
N GLN A 176 -3.66 13.14 -2.36
CA GLN A 176 -3.43 12.07 -1.38
C GLN A 176 -3.04 10.75 -2.06
N ASN A 177 -2.74 9.73 -1.26
CA ASN A 177 -2.57 8.36 -1.75
C ASN A 177 -3.89 7.65 -2.01
N VAL A 178 -5.02 8.36 -2.07
CA VAL A 178 -6.35 7.80 -2.28
C VAL A 178 -7.16 8.66 -3.21
N ALA A 179 -7.98 8.03 -4.05
CA ALA A 179 -8.90 8.73 -4.94
C ALA A 179 -10.18 7.91 -5.08
N MET A 180 -11.27 8.57 -5.47
CA MET A 180 -12.54 7.88 -5.67
C MET A 180 -13.19 8.31 -6.97
N VAL A 181 -13.64 7.35 -7.77
CA VAL A 181 -14.38 7.61 -9.01
C VAL A 181 -15.82 7.19 -8.81
N PHE A 182 -16.76 8.12 -9.00
CA PHE A 182 -18.20 7.87 -8.96
C PHE A 182 -18.75 7.96 -10.37
N PHE A 183 -19.61 7.02 -10.76
CA PHE A 183 -20.21 7.07 -12.08
C PHE A 183 -21.61 6.49 -12.10
N ARG A 184 -22.39 7.00 -13.05
CA ARG A 184 -23.73 6.55 -13.39
C ARG A 184 -23.81 6.45 -14.91
N ILE A 185 -24.22 5.30 -15.41
CA ILE A 185 -24.29 5.01 -16.85
C ILE A 185 -25.61 4.28 -17.12
N HIS A 186 -26.48 4.90 -17.92
CA HIS A 186 -27.79 4.33 -18.28
C HIS A 186 -27.73 3.51 -19.57
N GLY A 187 -26.91 3.93 -20.54
CA GLY A 187 -26.83 3.27 -21.85
C GLY A 187 -26.24 1.86 -21.76
N PRO A 188 -26.90 0.82 -22.33
CA PRO A 188 -26.23 -0.46 -22.53
C PRO A 188 -25.05 -0.27 -23.49
N ASP A 189 -23.96 -1.02 -23.26
CA ASP A 189 -22.70 -0.95 -24.00
C ASP A 189 -21.96 0.40 -23.90
N SER A 190 -22.49 1.36 -23.13
CA SER A 190 -21.76 2.56 -22.75
C SER A 190 -20.74 2.26 -21.64
N GLY A 191 -19.60 2.94 -21.69
CA GLY A 191 -18.47 2.61 -20.85
C GLY A 191 -17.36 3.66 -20.87
N PHE A 192 -16.27 3.31 -20.21
CA PHE A 192 -15.02 4.07 -20.21
C PHE A 192 -13.85 3.17 -19.81
N THR A 193 -12.65 3.57 -20.18
CA THR A 193 -11.42 2.98 -19.68
C THR A 193 -10.76 3.96 -18.69
N LEU A 194 -10.45 3.46 -17.50
CA LEU A 194 -9.74 4.19 -16.46
C LEU A 194 -8.30 3.72 -16.41
N THR A 195 -7.35 4.60 -16.71
CA THR A 195 -5.93 4.37 -16.49
C THR A 195 -5.53 4.91 -15.13
N VAL A 196 -4.97 4.05 -14.29
CA VAL A 196 -4.50 4.37 -12.93
C VAL A 196 -2.98 4.30 -12.93
N ARG A 197 -2.33 5.40 -12.52
CA ARG A 197 -0.88 5.47 -12.32
C ARG A 197 -0.57 5.91 -10.90
N LYS A 198 0.48 5.35 -10.32
CA LYS A 198 0.99 5.72 -9.00
C LYS A 198 2.27 6.52 -9.16
N LEU A 199 2.30 7.70 -8.54
CA LEU A 199 3.43 8.63 -8.63
C LEU A 199 4.07 8.79 -7.27
N HIS A 200 5.39 8.66 -7.21
CA HIS A 200 6.14 8.87 -5.97
C HIS A 200 5.91 10.30 -5.42
N ASN A 201 5.65 10.39 -4.12
CA ASN A 201 5.49 11.63 -3.37
C ASN A 201 6.47 11.65 -2.19
N PRO A 202 7.51 12.50 -2.23
CA PRO A 202 8.53 12.54 -1.18
C PRO A 202 8.03 13.20 0.12
N PHE A 203 6.95 13.99 0.06
CA PHE A 203 6.38 14.68 1.23
C PHE A 203 4.87 14.43 1.33
N PRO A 204 4.48 13.16 1.55
CA PRO A 204 3.08 12.77 1.59
C PRO A 204 2.37 13.38 2.81
N CYS A 205 1.10 13.73 2.61
CA CYS A 205 0.29 14.44 3.59
C CYS A 205 -1.16 14.00 3.41
N ASN A 206 -1.84 13.80 4.54
CA ASN A 206 -3.19 13.22 4.56
C ASN A 206 -3.21 11.84 3.88
N ILE A 207 -2.56 10.90 4.54
CA ILE A 207 -2.31 9.55 4.04
C ILE A 207 -3.32 8.60 4.64
N MET A 208 -3.75 7.60 3.88
CA MET A 208 -4.49 6.45 4.40
C MET A 208 -3.61 5.20 4.35
N SER A 209 -3.52 4.47 5.45
CA SER A 209 -2.79 3.22 5.50
C SER A 209 -3.52 2.13 4.71
N GLN A 210 -2.78 1.41 3.87
CA GLN A 210 -3.28 0.22 3.17
C GLN A 210 -3.26 -1.03 4.07
N SER A 211 -2.32 -1.10 5.02
CA SER A 211 -2.14 -2.22 5.95
C SER A 211 -2.56 -1.85 7.38
N PRO A 212 -2.94 -2.85 8.21
CA PRO A 212 -3.24 -2.64 9.62
C PRO A 212 -1.99 -2.56 10.52
N GLU A 213 -0.81 -2.78 9.94
CA GLU A 213 0.47 -2.72 10.64
C GLU A 213 1.56 -2.11 9.75
N GLY A 214 2.52 -1.45 10.38
CA GLY A 214 3.63 -0.81 9.67
C GLY A 214 4.34 0.25 10.50
N SER A 215 5.23 0.98 9.83
CA SER A 215 5.88 2.16 10.40
C SER A 215 5.93 3.26 9.37
N PHE A 216 5.80 4.50 9.81
CA PHE A 216 5.81 5.63 8.92
C PHE A 216 6.53 6.83 9.56
N THR A 217 7.14 7.65 8.72
CA THR A 217 7.77 8.92 9.13
C THR A 217 7.14 10.05 8.34
N MET A 218 6.39 10.90 9.03
CA MET A 218 5.82 12.10 8.45
C MET A 218 6.79 13.26 8.65
N VAL A 219 7.09 13.99 7.57
CA VAL A 219 7.96 15.16 7.59
C VAL A 219 7.25 16.33 6.93
N MET A 220 7.16 17.46 7.62
CA MET A 220 6.61 18.71 7.11
C MET A 220 7.69 19.81 7.07
N PRO A 221 8.20 20.14 5.87
CA PRO A 221 9.25 21.15 5.73
C PRO A 221 8.65 22.57 5.64
N HIS A 222 8.76 23.37 6.70
CA HIS A 222 8.43 24.80 6.71
C HIS A 222 7.04 25.16 6.12
N GLN A 223 6.05 24.30 6.32
CA GLN A 223 4.70 24.48 5.80
C GLN A 223 3.70 24.70 6.93
N HIS A 224 2.93 25.79 6.85
CA HIS A 224 1.82 26.06 7.75
C HIS A 224 0.59 25.27 7.28
N ARG A 225 0.62 23.95 7.50
CA ARG A 225 -0.47 23.04 7.14
C ARG A 225 -0.53 21.89 8.15
N ASN A 226 -1.68 21.25 8.20
CA ASN A 226 -1.86 20.04 9.00
C ASN A 226 -1.78 18.83 8.08
N CYS A 227 -1.10 17.78 8.51
CA CYS A 227 -1.03 16.52 7.79
C CYS A 227 -1.47 15.39 8.70
N SER A 228 -2.31 14.50 8.16
CA SER A 228 -2.80 13.32 8.87
C SER A 228 -2.25 12.03 8.27
N PHE A 229 -2.13 11.00 9.09
CA PHE A 229 -1.95 9.61 8.67
C PHE A 229 -3.05 8.79 9.34
N SER A 230 -3.96 8.26 8.52
CA SER A 230 -5.18 7.58 8.97
C SER A 230 -5.05 6.08 8.80
N ILE A 231 -5.42 5.33 9.84
CA ILE A 231 -5.41 3.88 9.87
C ILE A 231 -6.84 3.42 10.13
N ILE A 232 -7.43 2.74 9.17
CA ILE A 232 -8.83 2.26 9.21
C ILE A 232 -8.96 0.94 10.00
N TYR A 233 -8.23 0.84 11.11
CA TYR A 233 -8.19 -0.31 12.00
C TYR A 233 -7.95 0.12 13.46
N PRO A 234 -8.40 -0.67 14.45
CA PRO A 234 -7.99 -0.49 15.82
C PRO A 234 -6.54 -0.91 16.01
N VAL A 235 -5.68 0.00 16.44
CA VAL A 235 -4.24 -0.21 16.46
C VAL A 235 -3.60 0.17 17.79
N GLU A 236 -2.51 -0.54 18.10
CA GLU A 236 -1.55 -0.06 19.07
C GLU A 236 -0.53 0.81 18.35
N LEU A 237 -0.43 2.06 18.77
CA LEU A 237 0.46 3.06 18.18
C LEU A 237 1.63 3.32 19.10
N GLN A 238 2.83 3.41 18.55
CA GLN A 238 4.05 3.72 19.28
C GLN A 238 4.83 4.81 18.55
N LEU A 239 4.95 5.98 19.18
CA LEU A 239 5.81 7.06 18.70
C LEU A 239 7.27 6.69 18.95
N THR A 240 8.07 6.66 17.89
CA THR A 240 9.50 6.27 17.93
C THR A 240 10.42 7.48 17.90
N GLU A 241 10.02 8.54 17.21
CA GLU A 241 10.82 9.76 17.09
C GLU A 241 9.91 10.97 16.96
N LEU A 242 10.30 12.08 17.60
CA LEU A 242 9.59 13.34 17.53
C LEU A 242 10.57 14.50 17.49
N SER A 243 10.51 15.30 16.44
CA SER A 243 11.26 16.53 16.28
C SER A 243 10.30 17.64 15.89
N LEU A 244 10.05 18.58 16.81
CA LEU A 244 9.10 19.68 16.64
C LEU A 244 9.77 21.01 16.95
N GLY A 245 9.21 22.09 16.37
CA GLY A 245 9.55 23.46 16.69
C GLY A 245 9.15 23.84 18.12
N GLN A 246 10.10 23.81 19.05
CA GLN A 246 9.80 23.84 20.49
C GLN A 246 9.34 25.21 21.02
N ARG A 247 8.20 25.23 21.73
CA ARG A 247 7.95 26.08 22.91
C ARG A 247 7.33 25.21 24.00
N GLN A 248 7.92 25.17 25.18
CA GLN A 248 7.35 24.45 26.33
C GLN A 248 6.01 25.08 26.70
N ALA A 249 4.94 24.31 26.54
CA ALA A 249 3.64 24.64 27.09
C ALA A 249 3.36 23.74 28.29
N TRP A 250 3.01 24.35 29.42
CA TRP A 250 2.73 23.66 30.68
C TRP A 250 1.27 23.22 30.81
N ARG A 251 0.41 23.55 29.84
CA ARG A 251 -1.03 23.28 29.82
C ARG A 251 -1.46 22.84 28.41
N GLY A 252 -1.19 21.59 28.06
CA GLY A 252 -1.48 21.05 26.73
C GLY A 252 -0.59 21.62 25.63
N CYS A 253 -0.60 20.97 24.48
CA CYS A 253 0.16 21.33 23.29
C CYS A 253 -0.66 22.18 22.31
N THR A 254 -1.99 22.23 22.51
CA THR A 254 -2.86 23.09 21.71
C THR A 254 -2.44 24.56 21.83
N GLY A 255 -1.99 25.16 20.72
CA GLY A 255 -1.54 26.55 20.66
C GLY A 255 -0.05 26.76 21.00
N SER A 256 0.72 25.70 21.25
CA SER A 256 2.18 25.80 21.52
C SER A 256 3.02 26.00 20.25
N GLY A 257 2.43 25.92 19.07
CA GLY A 257 3.11 25.95 17.78
C GLY A 257 2.92 24.62 17.05
N ASP A 258 4.01 23.88 16.87
CA ASP A 258 4.00 22.57 16.20
C ASP A 258 3.75 21.47 17.24
N PHE A 259 2.80 20.57 16.97
CA PHE A 259 2.47 19.45 17.85
C PHE A 259 1.84 18.28 17.08
N VAL A 260 1.81 17.11 17.71
CA VAL A 260 1.16 15.90 17.19
C VAL A 260 -0.10 15.63 17.99
N GLU A 261 -1.20 15.34 17.30
CA GLU A 261 -2.45 14.87 17.88
C GLU A 261 -2.66 13.40 17.51
N LEU A 262 -3.07 12.60 18.49
CA LEU A 262 -3.55 11.24 18.30
C LEU A 262 -5.07 11.28 18.39
N LEU A 263 -5.74 10.99 17.28
CA LEU A 263 -7.21 11.04 17.18
C LEU A 263 -7.78 9.63 17.00
N GLY A 264 -8.92 9.38 17.63
CA GLY A 264 -9.69 8.14 17.49
C GLY A 264 -11.14 8.43 17.11
N GLY A 265 -11.75 7.58 16.30
CA GLY A 265 -13.18 7.66 16.03
C GLY A 265 -13.70 6.64 15.01
N ASN A 266 -15.01 6.70 14.75
CA ASN A 266 -15.71 5.74 13.88
C ASN A 266 -15.77 6.15 12.40
N GLY A 267 -15.38 7.39 12.10
CA GLY A 267 -15.35 7.97 10.76
C GLY A 267 -13.94 8.36 10.30
N VAL A 268 -13.84 9.15 9.23
CA VAL A 268 -12.56 9.55 8.61
C VAL A 268 -12.35 11.07 8.60
N ASP A 269 -13.33 11.85 9.05
CA ASP A 269 -13.21 13.30 9.18
C ASP A 269 -12.48 13.65 10.49
N THR A 270 -11.20 14.03 10.37
CA THR A 270 -10.34 14.42 11.49
C THR A 270 -10.92 15.54 12.36
N SER A 271 -11.81 16.38 11.82
CA SER A 271 -12.44 17.47 12.58
C SER A 271 -13.55 17.01 13.55
N LYS A 272 -14.01 15.76 13.41
CA LYS A 272 -15.05 15.15 14.24
C LYS A 272 -14.53 14.01 15.12
N MET A 273 -13.26 13.64 14.98
CA MET A 273 -12.64 12.60 15.79
C MET A 273 -12.33 13.11 17.20
N PHE A 274 -12.29 12.18 18.14
CA PHE A 274 -11.94 12.48 19.53
C PHE A 274 -10.42 12.61 19.69
N PRO A 275 -9.90 13.74 20.21
CA PRO A 275 -8.48 13.89 20.48
C PRO A 275 -8.11 13.10 21.73
N MET A 276 -7.45 11.96 21.53
CA MET A 276 -7.09 11.06 22.62
C MET A 276 -5.81 11.52 23.36
N ALA A 277 -4.87 12.15 22.63
CA ALA A 277 -3.65 12.70 23.21
C ALA A 277 -3.03 13.78 22.30
N ASP A 278 -2.30 14.72 22.91
CA ASP A 278 -1.47 15.71 22.22
C ASP A 278 -0.01 15.67 22.72
N VAL A 279 0.95 15.78 21.79
CA VAL A 279 2.38 15.62 22.06
C VAL A 279 3.17 16.74 21.38
N CYS A 280 3.86 17.56 22.18
CA CYS A 280 4.67 18.71 21.74
C CYS A 280 6.10 18.69 22.27
N PHE A 281 6.47 17.65 23.01
CA PHE A 281 7.82 17.43 23.50
C PHE A 281 8.18 15.96 23.32
N SER A 282 9.45 15.66 23.09
CA SER A 282 9.92 14.28 23.06
C SER A 282 9.72 13.67 24.46
N PRO A 283 8.79 12.72 24.63
CA PRO A 283 8.58 12.09 25.92
C PRO A 283 9.84 11.31 26.30
N ARG A 284 10.19 11.30 27.60
CA ARG A 284 11.26 10.42 28.11
C ARG A 284 10.74 8.98 28.09
N GLY A 285 10.71 8.36 26.91
CA GLY A 285 10.17 7.03 26.67
C GLY A 285 9.30 6.95 25.41
N LEU A 286 9.27 5.78 24.77
CA LEU A 286 8.39 5.49 23.64
C LEU A 286 6.94 5.62 24.10
N THR A 287 6.20 6.62 23.61
CA THR A 287 4.77 6.74 23.93
C THR A 287 4.02 5.67 23.15
N GLN A 288 3.57 4.65 23.87
CA GLN A 288 2.74 3.57 23.34
C GLN A 288 1.31 3.79 23.82
N MET A 289 0.37 3.71 22.89
CA MET A 289 -1.05 3.96 23.14
C MET A 289 -1.88 2.93 22.38
N ARG A 290 -2.89 2.36 23.05
CA ARG A 290 -3.85 1.46 22.42
C ARG A 290 -5.07 2.26 22.01
N MET A 291 -5.34 2.27 20.71
CA MET A 291 -6.46 3.00 20.10
C MET A 291 -7.47 1.97 19.59
N GLY A 292 -8.48 1.67 20.40
CA GLY A 292 -9.50 0.66 20.10
C GLY A 292 -10.61 1.12 19.14
N CYS A 293 -10.40 2.22 18.43
CA CYS A 293 -11.41 2.83 17.55
C CYS A 293 -11.37 2.19 16.15
N ASP A 294 -12.47 2.24 15.41
CA ASP A 294 -12.50 1.79 14.01
C ASP A 294 -11.42 2.50 13.17
N ASN A 295 -11.19 3.79 13.43
CA ASN A 295 -10.17 4.60 12.77
C ASN A 295 -9.30 5.30 13.81
N SER A 296 -8.00 5.28 13.56
CA SER A 296 -6.98 5.95 14.37
C SER A 296 -6.15 6.88 13.47
N VAL A 297 -5.81 8.07 13.95
CA VAL A 297 -5.08 9.07 13.16
C VAL A 297 -3.93 9.67 13.95
N VAL A 298 -2.76 9.75 13.30
CA VAL A 298 -1.67 10.62 13.73
C VAL A 298 -1.73 11.91 12.91
N ARG A 299 -2.04 13.03 13.56
CA ARG A 299 -2.14 14.34 12.91
C ARG A 299 -1.01 15.24 13.38
N LEU A 300 -0.15 15.66 12.47
CA LEU A 300 0.89 16.63 12.74
C LEU A 300 0.36 18.03 12.38
N VAL A 301 0.28 18.90 13.38
CA VAL A 301 -0.12 20.31 13.25
C VAL A 301 1.15 21.15 13.19
N SER A 302 1.33 21.92 12.13
CA SER A 302 2.54 22.70 11.90
C SER A 302 2.24 24.18 11.70
N SER A 303 2.97 25.02 12.43
CA SER A 303 2.97 26.47 12.30
C SER A 303 3.79 26.95 11.09
N GLY A 304 4.52 26.08 10.40
CA GLY A 304 5.37 26.39 9.24
C GLY A 304 6.69 27.08 9.56
N LYS A 305 7.04 27.26 10.83
CA LYS A 305 8.29 27.92 11.24
C LYS A 305 9.48 26.96 11.27
N TYR A 306 9.22 25.68 11.48
CA TYR A 306 10.24 24.65 11.68
C TYR A 306 10.01 23.47 10.73
N ILE A 307 10.99 22.57 10.69
CA ILE A 307 10.83 21.26 10.06
C ILE A 307 10.34 20.31 11.13
N SER A 308 9.07 19.92 11.02
CA SER A 308 8.43 19.03 11.97
C SER A 308 8.44 17.60 11.44
N ARG A 309 8.86 16.65 12.29
CA ARG A 309 9.02 15.23 11.96
C ARG A 309 8.46 14.38 13.08
N VAL A 310 7.65 13.39 12.71
CA VAL A 310 7.16 12.36 13.62
C VAL A 310 7.33 10.99 12.96
N SER A 311 7.96 10.07 13.71
CA SER A 311 8.10 8.67 13.32
C SER A 311 7.29 7.83 14.28
N PHE A 312 6.53 6.88 13.75
CA PHE A 312 5.70 6.00 14.55
C PHE A 312 5.60 4.61 13.91
N ARG A 313 5.27 3.64 14.74
CA ARG A 313 4.90 2.28 14.32
C ARG A 313 3.52 1.95 14.85
N TYR A 314 2.80 1.12 14.13
CA TYR A 314 1.47 0.68 14.51
C TYR A 314 1.30 -0.79 14.18
N ARG A 315 0.45 -1.46 14.95
CA ARG A 315 0.04 -2.84 14.72
C ARG A 315 -1.44 -3.00 15.03
N LEU A 316 -2.09 -3.96 14.39
CA LEU A 316 -3.46 -4.31 14.70
C LEU A 316 -3.57 -4.76 16.16
N LEU A 317 -4.59 -4.28 16.86
CA LEU A 317 -4.96 -4.80 18.18
C LEU A 317 -5.65 -6.15 18.03
N GLY A 318 -5.22 -7.13 18.82
CA GLY A 318 -5.92 -8.40 18.93
C GLY A 318 -7.30 -8.20 19.57
N ARG A 319 -8.25 -9.09 19.26
CA ARG A 319 -9.62 -9.02 19.81
C ARG A 319 -9.68 -9.01 21.34
N SER A 320 -8.71 -9.63 22.00
CA SER A 320 -8.57 -9.63 23.47
C SER A 320 -7.96 -8.34 24.04
N GLU A 321 -7.32 -7.52 23.19
CA GLU A 321 -6.69 -6.25 23.56
C GLU A 321 -7.60 -5.05 23.32
N LEU A 322 -8.69 -5.24 22.55
CA LEU A 322 -9.73 -4.24 22.39
C LEU A 322 -10.42 -4.02 23.75
N PRO A 323 -10.80 -2.77 24.08
CA PRO A 323 -11.64 -2.52 25.24
C PRO A 323 -12.87 -3.42 25.16
N GLN A 324 -13.07 -4.27 26.17
CA GLN A 324 -14.39 -4.87 26.34
C GLN A 324 -15.31 -3.70 26.69
N ALA A 325 -16.44 -3.58 26.00
CA ALA A 325 -17.52 -2.67 26.36
C ALA A 325 -18.02 -3.06 27.76
N GLN A 326 -17.29 -2.62 28.78
CA GLN A 326 -17.65 -2.77 30.17
C GLN A 326 -18.35 -1.47 30.50
N GLU A 327 -19.68 -1.56 30.67
CA GLU A 327 -20.65 -0.50 30.94
C GLU A 327 -20.31 0.46 32.11
N ASN A 328 -19.14 0.33 32.74
CA ASN A 328 -18.70 1.09 33.92
C ASN A 328 -17.21 1.50 33.91
N SER A 329 -16.52 1.46 32.77
CA SER A 329 -15.16 2.02 32.63
C SER A 329 -15.24 3.43 32.04
N LEU A 330 -14.70 4.43 32.74
CA LEU A 330 -14.70 5.84 32.33
C LEU A 330 -13.82 6.16 31.10
N ASP A 331 -13.16 5.16 30.52
CA ASP A 331 -12.14 5.30 29.47
C ASP A 331 -12.49 4.54 28.17
N ASP A 332 -13.78 4.36 27.83
CA ASP A 332 -14.17 3.80 26.53
C ASP A 332 -14.26 4.93 25.48
N PHE A 333 -13.10 5.44 25.05
CA PHE A 333 -12.98 6.58 24.13
C PHE A 333 -13.55 6.32 22.71
N CYS A 334 -13.87 5.07 22.40
CA CYS A 334 -14.27 4.62 21.06
C CYS A 334 -15.73 4.16 20.97
N THR A 335 -16.52 4.27 22.03
CA THR A 335 -17.98 4.12 21.96
C THR A 335 -18.61 5.44 21.58
N VAL A 336 -19.16 5.54 20.38
CA VAL A 336 -20.07 6.63 20.02
C VAL A 336 -21.24 6.02 19.28
N GLU A 337 -22.36 5.94 20.01
CA GLU A 337 -23.77 5.63 19.68
C GLU A 337 -24.10 4.73 18.49
#